data_AF-A0A372R0D4-F1
#
_entry.id   AF-A0A372R0D4-F1
#
_cell.length_a   1.000
_cell.length_b   1.000
_cell.length_c   1.000
_cell.angle_alpha   90.00
_cell.angle_beta   90.00
_cell.angle_gamma   90.00
#
_symmetry.space_group_name_H-M   'P 1'
#
loop_
_entity.id
_entity.type
_entity.pdbx_description
1 polymer ?
#
loop_
_entity_poly.entity_id
_entity_poly.type
_entity_poly.pdbx_seq_one_letter_code
_entity_poly.pdbx_strand_id
1 'polypeptide(L)'
;MNDRDSYTLADFIAEDKLIILAKEGKQAYDQISNRVQELTSLVRAVQSGTDTLKKKKFDSSFLKTEAALNNIREYHNKLTQIAQKLERDVTRVQSKVTEILESNTKNLSTTTIKSIEAFDHLSDIHSQEYLPEMQKYDQYIREQVKFLVQCKNAMTSTLISSLQQISRLESSIAGIPDSLRRLDSDIQSKAQEFKNLNQVHQMPIAYAKTIAEIVRRKEYSNLILTKAQQMAEIMGHFRNIEQKRRDSYRTDVKKYVPINIPALDDNPPMCDISTANIKEDKLPSFTAEDLHSFLSFIEEIRPTVMSQASFHRSPTFNASSRIQSPQNDSLASLQTALLKLVSQIEGMNHEFDRIVEKNFLSEKSDNVRNGSTISRPISSIEGRTLTPQLVPMSSQLGRRSKRASRQSFSEDSAPQIDVNMDLYFEKTKQLDKAEEKIKVLFKNFNSIHNFNFVFNLLRIIHLLGV
;
A
#
# COMPACT_ATOMS: atom_id res chain seq x y z
N MET A 1 -1.01 20.20 57.77
CA MET A 1 -0.27 19.95 56.51
C MET A 1 -1.10 20.57 55.42
N ASN A 2 -0.74 21.79 55.05
CA ASN A 2 -1.50 22.64 54.12
C ASN A 2 -1.20 22.28 52.67
N ASP A 3 -2.20 22.51 51.82
CA ASP A 3 -2.28 22.42 50.36
C ASP A 3 -1.89 21.09 49.72
N ARG A 4 -2.93 20.35 49.30
CA ARG A 4 -2.83 19.40 48.20
C ARG A 4 -2.64 20.23 46.93
N ASP A 5 -1.39 20.37 46.50
CA ASP A 5 -1.09 20.79 45.14
C ASP A 5 -1.74 19.77 44.18
N SER A 6 -2.81 20.20 43.50
CA SER A 6 -3.44 19.45 42.41
C SER A 6 -2.50 19.50 41.21
N TYR A 7 -1.50 18.62 41.19
CA TYR A 7 -0.61 18.52 40.04
C TYR A 7 -1.36 17.87 38.87
N THR A 8 -1.59 18.65 37.83
CA THR A 8 -2.15 18.17 36.57
C THR A 8 -1.09 17.42 35.77
N LEU A 9 -1.51 16.58 34.82
CA LEU A 9 -0.57 15.93 33.89
C LEU A 9 0.26 16.97 33.10
N ALA A 10 -0.30 18.17 32.89
CA ALA A 10 0.39 19.28 32.24
C ALA A 10 1.58 19.81 33.08
N ASP A 11 1.50 19.76 34.42
CA ASP A 11 2.59 20.23 35.30
C ASP A 11 3.84 19.35 35.25
N PHE A 12 3.68 18.08 34.87
CA PHE A 12 4.78 17.13 34.69
C PHE A 12 5.36 17.12 33.27
N ILE A 13 4.80 17.95 32.37
CA ILE A 13 5.17 17.98 30.96
C ILE A 13 5.59 19.39 30.58
N ALA A 14 6.71 19.52 29.86
CA ALA A 14 7.12 20.82 29.33
C ALA A 14 6.20 21.22 28.16
N GLU A 15 5.11 21.91 28.46
CA GLU A 15 4.07 22.32 27.51
C GLU A 15 4.64 23.10 26.33
N ASP A 16 5.51 24.08 26.59
CA ASP A 16 6.18 24.88 25.54
C ASP A 16 6.91 24.01 24.52
N LYS A 17 7.59 22.96 24.99
CA LYS A 17 8.31 22.02 24.10
C LYS A 17 7.36 21.19 23.27
N LEU A 18 6.21 20.80 23.83
CA LEU A 18 5.18 20.07 23.10
C LEU A 18 4.54 20.94 22.01
N ILE A 19 4.27 22.20 22.29
CA ILE A 19 3.67 23.14 21.32
C ILE A 19 4.63 23.35 20.14
N ILE A 20 5.93 23.51 20.42
CA ILE A 20 6.96 23.63 19.39
C ILE A 20 7.04 22.35 18.56
N LEU A 21 7.14 21.17 19.20
CA LEU A 21 7.18 19.88 18.51
C LEU A 21 5.95 19.65 17.63
N ALA A 22 4.77 20.05 18.11
CA ALA A 22 3.56 20.00 17.32
C ALA A 22 3.70 20.92 16.09
N LYS A 23 4.05 22.19 16.27
CA LYS A 23 4.19 23.14 15.16
C LYS A 23 5.19 22.66 14.10
N GLU A 24 6.34 22.16 14.52
CA GLU A 24 7.37 21.58 13.63
C GLU A 24 6.84 20.34 12.90
N GLY A 25 6.18 19.42 13.62
CA GLY A 25 5.53 18.25 13.02
C GLY A 25 4.46 18.62 12.00
N LYS A 26 3.74 19.73 12.20
CA LYS A 26 2.70 20.22 11.27
C LYS A 26 3.34 20.67 9.98
N GLN A 27 4.37 21.51 10.12
CA GLN A 27 5.10 22.05 9.00
C GLN A 27 5.75 20.92 8.18
N ALA A 28 6.34 19.93 8.85
CA ALA A 28 6.89 18.75 8.20
C ALA A 28 5.81 17.95 7.46
N TYR A 29 4.65 17.73 8.09
CA TYR A 29 3.52 17.06 7.45
C TYR A 29 3.02 17.82 6.21
N ASP A 30 2.80 19.13 6.31
CA ASP A 30 2.33 19.97 5.22
C ASP A 30 3.32 19.95 4.03
N GLN A 31 4.63 20.01 4.30
CA GLN A 31 5.67 19.91 3.28
C GLN A 31 5.67 18.54 2.57
N ILE A 32 5.60 17.45 3.32
CA ILE A 32 5.56 16.10 2.73
C ILE A 32 4.25 15.92 1.95
N SER A 33 3.12 16.39 2.48
CA SER A 33 1.80 16.34 1.84
C SER A 33 1.79 17.07 0.49
N ASN A 34 2.32 18.30 0.45
CA ASN A 34 2.43 19.08 -0.79
C ASN A 34 3.25 18.33 -1.85
N ARG A 35 4.37 17.74 -1.45
CA ARG A 35 5.23 16.97 -2.38
C ARG A 35 4.60 15.68 -2.87
N VAL A 36 3.85 14.99 -2.00
CA VAL A 36 3.04 13.83 -2.40
C VAL A 36 1.98 14.26 -3.41
N GLN A 37 1.33 15.40 -3.21
CA GLN A 37 0.33 15.94 -4.13
C GLN A 37 0.93 16.31 -5.49
N GLU A 38 2.09 16.97 -5.51
CA GLU A 38 2.85 17.27 -6.73
C GLU A 38 3.20 15.99 -7.49
N LEU A 39 3.80 15.00 -6.83
CA LEU A 39 4.16 13.73 -7.44
C LEU A 39 2.93 12.98 -7.99
N THR A 40 1.82 13.02 -7.25
CA THR A 40 0.55 12.42 -7.69
C THR A 40 0.02 13.10 -8.94
N SER A 41 0.10 14.43 -9.00
CA SER A 41 -0.32 15.20 -10.18
C SER A 41 0.53 14.86 -11.40
N LEU A 42 1.86 14.70 -11.22
CA LEU A 42 2.79 14.30 -12.29
C LEU A 42 2.46 12.90 -12.81
N VAL A 43 2.26 11.94 -11.92
CA VAL A 43 1.90 10.55 -12.30
C VAL A 43 0.57 10.52 -13.05
N ARG A 44 -0.44 11.26 -12.58
CA ARG A 44 -1.73 11.37 -13.26
C ARG A 44 -1.61 12.01 -14.64
N ALA A 45 -0.78 13.05 -14.79
CA ALA A 45 -0.52 13.69 -16.07
C ALA A 45 0.15 12.71 -17.05
N VAL A 46 1.11 11.91 -16.58
CA VAL A 46 1.76 10.86 -17.37
C VAL A 46 0.77 9.79 -17.81
N GLN A 47 -0.08 9.30 -16.90
CA GLN A 47 -1.13 8.31 -17.21
C GLN A 47 -2.11 8.85 -18.27
N SER A 48 -2.65 10.05 -18.06
CA SER A 48 -3.57 10.68 -19.01
C SER A 48 -2.93 10.92 -20.38
N GLY A 49 -1.67 11.36 -20.41
CA GLY A 49 -0.91 11.55 -21.65
C GLY A 49 -0.67 10.24 -22.40
N THR A 50 -0.40 9.15 -21.68
CA THR A 50 -0.20 7.80 -22.24
C THR A 50 -1.49 7.24 -22.82
N ASP A 51 -2.62 7.39 -22.10
CA ASP A 51 -3.94 6.98 -22.59
C ASP A 51 -4.36 7.75 -23.84
N THR A 52 -4.02 9.04 -23.91
CA THR A 52 -4.30 9.88 -25.07
C THR A 52 -3.51 9.40 -26.30
N LEU A 53 -2.23 9.06 -26.13
CA LEU A 53 -1.43 8.47 -27.21
C LEU A 53 -1.97 7.11 -27.64
N LYS A 54 -2.38 6.26 -26.70
CA LYS A 54 -2.94 4.93 -27.00
C LYS A 54 -4.26 5.01 -27.79
N LYS A 55 -5.07 6.04 -27.54
CA LYS A 55 -6.34 6.27 -28.26
C LYS A 55 -6.15 6.91 -29.64
N LYS A 56 -5.00 7.52 -29.92
CA LYS A 56 -4.71 8.21 -31.18
C LYS A 56 -4.49 7.19 -32.30
N LYS A 57 -5.53 6.94 -33.10
CA LYS A 57 -5.45 6.04 -34.27
C LYS A 57 -4.70 6.72 -35.42
N PHE A 58 -3.69 6.05 -35.98
CA PHE A 58 -2.98 6.47 -37.19
C PHE A 58 -3.65 5.96 -38.49
N ASP A 59 -4.54 4.97 -38.39
CA ASP A 59 -4.92 4.11 -39.52
C ASP A 59 -6.07 4.61 -40.41
N SER A 60 -6.79 5.67 -40.04
CA SER A 60 -8.04 6.04 -40.74
C SER A 60 -7.86 6.42 -42.21
N SER A 61 -6.63 6.73 -42.63
CA SER A 61 -6.29 7.11 -44.01
C SER A 61 -5.57 6.01 -44.81
N PHE A 62 -5.12 4.92 -44.18
CA PHE A 62 -4.25 3.93 -44.84
C PHE A 62 -4.99 3.16 -45.96
N LEU A 63 -6.23 2.72 -45.68
CA LEU A 63 -7.09 2.07 -46.69
C LEU A 63 -7.37 2.98 -47.91
N LYS A 64 -7.53 4.28 -47.68
CA LYS A 64 -7.75 5.25 -48.77
C LYS A 64 -6.49 5.49 -49.58
N THR A 65 -5.33 5.56 -48.93
CA THR A 65 -4.04 5.69 -49.62
C THR A 65 -3.69 4.44 -50.41
N GLU A 66 -4.00 3.24 -49.89
CA GLU A 66 -3.78 1.98 -50.59
C GLU A 66 -4.66 1.85 -51.84
N ALA A 67 -5.94 2.20 -51.72
CA ALA A 67 -6.84 2.28 -52.87
C ALA A 67 -6.36 3.28 -53.93
N ALA A 68 -5.91 4.48 -53.50
CA ALA A 68 -5.36 5.48 -54.42
C ALA A 68 -4.09 4.99 -55.15
N LEU A 69 -3.18 4.29 -54.46
CA LEU A 69 -1.99 3.70 -55.07
C LEU A 69 -2.31 2.63 -56.11
N ASN A 70 -3.30 1.77 -55.82
CA ASN A 70 -3.76 0.75 -56.76
C ASN A 70 -4.38 1.39 -58.02
N ASN A 71 -5.18 2.43 -57.84
CA ASN A 71 -5.78 3.17 -58.96
C ASN A 71 -4.71 3.87 -59.82
N ILE A 72 -3.72 4.53 -59.20
CA ILE A 72 -2.59 5.14 -59.93
C ILE A 72 -1.88 4.08 -60.77
N ARG A 73 -1.61 2.89 -60.21
CA ARG A 73 -0.94 1.80 -60.93
C ARG A 73 -1.77 1.35 -62.15
N GLU A 74 -3.09 1.20 -61.99
CA GLU A 74 -3.99 0.81 -63.08
C GLU A 74 -4.00 1.86 -64.20
N TYR A 75 -4.18 3.13 -63.87
CA TYR A 75 -4.24 4.21 -64.86
C TYR A 75 -2.89 4.46 -65.53
N HIS A 76 -1.78 4.31 -64.80
CA HIS A 76 -0.44 4.36 -65.37
C HIS A 76 -0.25 3.25 -66.41
N ASN A 77 -0.70 2.02 -66.12
CA ASN A 77 -0.62 0.93 -67.09
C ASN A 77 -1.45 1.21 -68.35
N LYS A 78 -2.65 1.79 -68.22
CA LYS A 78 -3.48 2.20 -69.36
C LYS A 78 -2.79 3.31 -70.18
N LEU A 79 -2.21 4.31 -69.52
CA LEU A 79 -1.46 5.38 -70.17
C LEU A 79 -0.23 4.84 -70.93
N THR A 80 0.52 3.92 -70.35
CA THR A 80 1.63 3.23 -71.02
C THR A 80 1.16 2.44 -72.24
N GLN A 81 0.02 1.75 -72.17
CA GLN A 81 -0.54 1.02 -73.32
C GLN A 81 -0.92 1.96 -74.47
N ILE A 82 -1.52 3.12 -74.18
CA ILE A 82 -1.84 4.14 -75.20
C ILE A 82 -0.55 4.70 -75.80
N ALA A 83 0.45 5.04 -74.98
CA ALA A 83 1.74 5.53 -75.46
C ALA A 83 2.43 4.53 -76.40
N GLN A 84 2.39 3.23 -76.07
CA GLN A 84 2.92 2.16 -76.93
C GLN A 84 2.12 1.98 -78.24
N LYS A 85 0.80 2.20 -78.23
CA LYS A 85 0.00 2.21 -79.46
C LYS A 85 0.41 3.38 -80.36
N LEU A 86 0.51 4.59 -79.79
CA LEU A 86 0.92 5.79 -80.51
C LEU A 86 2.34 5.66 -81.10
N GLU A 87 3.29 5.12 -80.34
CA GLU A 87 4.65 4.86 -80.81
C GLU A 87 4.68 3.87 -82.00
N ARG A 88 3.90 2.79 -81.92
CA ARG A 88 3.75 1.83 -83.03
C ARG A 88 3.10 2.47 -84.26
N ASP A 89 2.11 3.31 -84.06
CA ASP A 89 1.41 4.02 -85.14
C ASP A 89 2.35 5.02 -85.83
N VAL A 90 3.10 5.81 -85.07
CA VAL A 90 4.10 6.76 -85.60
C VAL A 90 5.19 6.03 -86.38
N THR A 91 5.76 4.96 -85.82
CA THR A 91 6.79 4.16 -86.51
C THR A 91 6.26 3.49 -87.78
N ARG A 92 5.01 3.04 -87.79
CA ARG A 92 4.33 2.50 -88.97
C ARG A 92 4.11 3.56 -90.04
N VAL A 93 3.61 4.74 -89.67
CA VAL A 93 3.43 5.88 -90.60
C VAL A 93 4.78 6.29 -91.17
N GLN A 94 5.80 6.46 -90.34
CA GLN A 94 7.16 6.80 -90.77
C GLN A 94 7.71 5.78 -91.77
N SER A 95 7.65 4.48 -91.45
CA SER A 95 8.15 3.42 -92.34
C SER A 95 7.42 3.42 -93.69
N LYS A 96 6.09 3.60 -93.67
CA LYS A 96 5.29 3.57 -94.89
C LYS A 96 5.43 4.84 -95.74
N VAL A 97 5.62 6.01 -95.11
CA VAL A 97 5.94 7.26 -95.80
C VAL A 97 7.32 7.15 -96.47
N THR A 98 8.32 6.60 -95.78
CA THR A 98 9.65 6.34 -96.36
C THR A 98 9.56 5.40 -97.57
N GLU A 99 8.80 4.29 -97.47
CA GLU A 99 8.57 3.37 -98.60
C GLU A 99 7.91 4.05 -99.81
N ILE A 100 6.95 4.96 -99.57
CA ILE A 100 6.28 5.75 -100.62
C ILE A 100 7.25 6.75 -101.27
N LEU A 101 8.14 7.37 -100.48
CA LEU A 101 9.15 8.30 -100.99
C LEU A 101 10.24 7.59 -101.80
N GLU A 102 10.65 6.39 -101.40
CA GLU A 102 11.69 5.59 -102.07
C GLU A 102 11.21 4.96 -103.39
N SER A 103 9.90 4.71 -103.57
CA SER A 103 9.36 3.98 -104.72
C SER A 103 9.23 4.78 -106.04
N ASN A 104 9.54 6.09 -106.05
CA ASN A 104 9.70 6.97 -107.22
C ASN A 104 8.70 6.76 -108.39
N THR A 105 7.43 6.50 -108.09
CA THR A 105 6.35 6.36 -109.09
C THR A 105 5.72 7.72 -109.38
N LYS A 106 5.86 8.23 -110.62
CA LYS A 106 5.29 9.53 -111.06
C LYS A 106 3.75 9.57 -111.11
N ASN A 107 3.08 8.44 -110.92
CA ASN A 107 1.62 8.34 -110.90
C ASN A 107 1.16 7.84 -109.52
N LEU A 108 0.18 8.53 -108.94
CA LEU A 108 -0.40 8.20 -107.64
C LEU A 108 -1.15 6.86 -107.72
N SER A 109 -0.55 5.78 -107.21
CA SER A 109 -1.17 4.47 -107.17
C SER A 109 -2.37 4.48 -106.20
N THR A 110 -3.45 3.77 -106.54
CA THR A 110 -4.65 3.60 -105.71
C THR A 110 -4.32 3.10 -104.30
N THR A 111 -3.23 2.35 -104.15
CA THR A 111 -2.71 1.86 -102.86
C THR A 111 -2.09 2.97 -102.00
N THR A 112 -1.52 3.99 -102.63
CA THR A 112 -0.94 5.17 -101.94
C THR A 112 -2.05 6.06 -101.40
N ILE A 113 -3.11 6.29 -102.19
CA ILE A 113 -4.31 7.04 -101.78
C ILE A 113 -4.97 6.39 -100.57
N LYS A 114 -5.21 5.08 -100.62
CA LYS A 114 -5.76 4.31 -99.50
C LYS A 114 -4.87 4.32 -98.24
N SER A 115 -3.55 4.42 -98.40
CA SER A 115 -2.63 4.52 -97.26
C SER A 115 -2.69 5.91 -96.60
N ILE A 116 -2.86 6.97 -97.40
CA ILE A 116 -3.06 8.34 -96.91
C ILE A 116 -4.43 8.48 -96.22
N GLU A 117 -5.50 7.93 -96.80
CA GLU A 117 -6.82 7.87 -96.16
C GLU A 117 -6.77 7.10 -94.82
N ALA A 118 -5.98 6.02 -94.75
CA ALA A 118 -5.76 5.29 -93.51
C ALA A 118 -4.95 6.08 -92.47
N PHE A 119 -4.04 6.97 -92.89
CA PHE A 119 -3.34 7.88 -91.98
C PHE A 119 -4.25 8.99 -91.48
N ASP A 120 -5.14 9.50 -92.31
CA ASP A 120 -6.12 10.51 -91.93
C ASP A 120 -7.08 9.94 -90.87
N HIS A 121 -7.60 8.74 -91.10
CA HIS A 121 -8.40 8.01 -90.13
C HIS A 121 -7.64 7.70 -88.83
N LEU A 122 -6.34 7.41 -88.91
CA LEU A 122 -5.49 7.19 -87.73
C LEU A 122 -5.27 8.48 -86.94
N SER A 123 -5.08 9.60 -87.65
CA SER A 123 -4.99 10.95 -87.09
C SER A 123 -6.28 11.35 -86.37
N ASP A 124 -7.44 10.98 -86.94
CA ASP A 124 -8.74 11.17 -86.29
C ASP A 124 -8.87 10.35 -85.00
N ILE A 125 -8.48 9.07 -84.99
CA ILE A 125 -8.46 8.24 -83.77
C ILE A 125 -7.52 8.83 -82.71
N HIS A 126 -6.33 9.28 -83.11
CA HIS A 126 -5.37 9.88 -82.20
C HIS A 126 -5.94 11.15 -81.54
N SER A 127 -6.58 12.00 -82.34
CA SER A 127 -7.12 13.28 -81.91
C SER A 127 -8.40 13.16 -81.07
N GLN A 128 -9.28 12.21 -81.43
CA GLN A 128 -10.60 12.08 -80.80
C GLN A 128 -10.63 11.07 -79.63
N GLU A 129 -9.72 10.08 -79.61
CA GLU A 129 -9.76 8.99 -78.63
C GLU A 129 -8.49 8.92 -77.77
N TYR A 130 -7.31 8.74 -78.38
CA TYR A 130 -6.09 8.44 -77.61
C TYR A 130 -5.57 9.63 -76.81
N LEU A 131 -5.49 10.82 -77.40
CA LEU A 131 -5.01 12.02 -76.70
C LEU A 131 -5.96 12.46 -75.56
N PRO A 132 -7.30 12.52 -75.76
CA PRO A 132 -8.23 12.83 -74.67
C PRO A 132 -8.20 11.82 -73.52
N GLU A 133 -8.12 10.51 -73.81
CA GLU A 133 -8.00 9.48 -72.76
C GLU A 133 -6.68 9.60 -71.99
N MET A 134 -5.57 9.83 -72.70
CA MET A 134 -4.26 10.01 -72.09
C MET A 134 -4.25 11.25 -71.17
N GLN A 135 -4.84 12.35 -71.61
CA GLN A 135 -4.97 13.56 -70.79
C GLN A 135 -5.83 13.31 -69.54
N LYS A 136 -6.93 12.56 -69.67
CA LYS A 136 -7.79 12.18 -68.54
C LYS A 136 -7.04 11.32 -67.52
N TYR A 137 -6.26 10.32 -67.96
CA TYR A 137 -5.47 9.48 -67.07
C TYR A 137 -4.33 10.25 -66.40
N ASP A 138 -3.62 11.11 -67.14
CA ASP A 138 -2.57 11.98 -66.58
C ASP A 138 -3.15 12.92 -65.51
N GLN A 139 -4.27 13.58 -65.80
CA GLN A 139 -4.94 14.47 -64.84
C GLN A 139 -5.35 13.70 -63.57
N TYR A 140 -5.96 12.53 -63.71
CA TYR A 140 -6.36 11.70 -62.57
C TYR A 140 -5.15 11.30 -61.71
N ILE A 141 -4.05 10.84 -62.34
CA ILE A 141 -2.83 10.47 -61.63
C ILE A 141 -2.26 11.68 -60.88
N ARG A 142 -2.21 12.86 -61.49
CA ARG A 142 -1.74 14.09 -60.84
C ARG A 142 -2.60 14.45 -59.62
N GLU A 143 -3.92 14.31 -59.71
CA GLU A 143 -4.83 14.56 -58.59
C GLU A 143 -4.62 13.56 -57.44
N GLN A 144 -4.47 12.27 -57.75
CA GLN A 144 -4.20 11.25 -56.74
C GLN A 144 -2.82 11.45 -56.08
N VAL A 145 -1.80 11.84 -56.83
CA VAL A 145 -0.48 12.16 -56.27
C VAL A 145 -0.56 13.36 -55.32
N LYS A 146 -1.31 14.41 -55.67
CA LYS A 146 -1.56 15.55 -54.75
C LYS A 146 -2.24 15.09 -53.46
N PHE A 147 -3.26 14.24 -53.56
CA PHE A 147 -3.94 13.65 -52.41
C PHE A 147 -2.96 12.84 -51.53
N LEU A 148 -2.14 11.97 -52.12
CA LEU A 148 -1.14 11.18 -51.38
C LEU A 148 -0.12 12.06 -50.67
N VAL A 149 0.34 13.14 -51.30
CA VAL A 149 1.26 14.11 -50.67
C VAL A 149 0.60 14.80 -49.48
N GLN A 150 -0.68 15.19 -49.60
CA GLN A 150 -1.43 15.77 -48.48
C GLN A 150 -1.58 14.78 -47.33
N CYS A 151 -1.93 13.52 -47.62
CA CYS A 151 -2.01 12.45 -46.62
C CYS A 151 -0.66 12.23 -45.93
N LYS A 152 0.44 12.16 -46.70
CA LYS A 152 1.80 12.01 -46.17
C LYS A 152 2.18 13.15 -45.23
N ASN A 153 1.89 14.39 -45.63
CA ASN A 153 2.20 15.58 -44.82
C ASN A 153 1.39 15.59 -43.51
N ALA A 154 0.10 15.26 -43.57
CA ALA A 154 -0.76 15.16 -42.39
C ALA A 154 -0.29 14.05 -41.43
N MET A 155 0.08 12.88 -41.97
CA MET A 155 0.61 11.77 -41.19
C MET A 155 1.96 12.12 -40.55
N THR A 156 2.85 12.77 -41.30
CA THR A 156 4.17 13.21 -40.81
C THR A 156 4.02 14.21 -39.67
N SER A 157 3.14 15.21 -39.81
CA SER A 157 2.83 16.17 -38.75
C SER A 157 2.30 15.49 -37.49
N THR A 158 1.38 14.54 -37.67
CA THR A 158 0.81 13.75 -36.57
C THR A 158 1.88 12.92 -35.85
N LEU A 159 2.78 12.30 -36.60
CA LEU A 159 3.89 11.50 -36.10
C LEU A 159 4.88 12.35 -35.31
N ILE A 160 5.30 13.51 -35.84
CA ILE A 160 6.20 14.43 -35.15
C ILE A 160 5.59 14.89 -33.83
N SER A 161 4.31 15.28 -33.83
CA SER A 161 3.58 15.65 -32.61
C SER A 161 3.53 14.51 -31.59
N SER A 162 3.26 13.28 -32.04
CA SER A 162 3.24 12.11 -31.16
C SER A 162 4.63 11.79 -30.60
N LEU A 163 5.71 11.88 -31.39
CA LEU A 163 7.08 11.67 -30.92
C LEU A 163 7.50 12.73 -29.89
N GLN A 164 7.13 14.00 -30.11
CA GLN A 164 7.37 15.07 -29.13
C GLN A 164 6.63 14.79 -27.80
N GLN A 165 5.38 14.32 -27.88
CA GLN A 165 4.61 13.95 -26.70
C GLN A 165 5.23 12.75 -25.96
N ILE A 166 5.69 11.72 -26.69
CA ILE A 166 6.41 10.58 -26.13
C ILE A 166 7.67 11.06 -25.42
N SER A 167 8.51 11.88 -26.05
CA SER A 167 9.74 12.41 -25.46
C SER A 167 9.49 13.18 -24.16
N ARG A 168 8.42 13.99 -24.10
CA ARG A 168 8.00 14.70 -22.88
C ARG A 168 7.56 13.75 -21.77
N LEU A 169 6.79 12.73 -22.12
CA LEU A 169 6.33 11.70 -21.17
C LEU A 169 7.51 10.89 -20.63
N GLU A 170 8.42 10.45 -21.50
CA GLU A 170 9.63 9.72 -21.11
C GLU A 170 10.52 10.55 -20.17
N SER A 171 10.69 11.85 -20.46
CA SER A 171 11.43 12.76 -19.58
C SER A 171 10.76 12.91 -18.21
N SER A 172 9.42 12.98 -18.19
CA SER A 172 8.65 13.05 -16.95
C SER A 172 8.77 11.76 -16.14
N ILE A 173 8.70 10.60 -16.80
CA ILE A 173 8.88 9.27 -16.19
C ILE A 173 10.28 9.13 -15.61
N ALA A 174 11.32 9.59 -16.32
CA ALA A 174 12.70 9.54 -15.84
C ALA A 174 12.91 10.36 -14.55
N GLY A 175 12.15 11.44 -14.34
CA GLY A 175 12.22 12.26 -13.12
C GLY A 175 11.46 11.70 -11.91
N ILE A 176 10.53 10.77 -12.10
CA ILE A 176 9.71 10.19 -11.02
C ILE A 176 10.56 9.44 -9.99
N PRO A 177 11.50 8.53 -10.36
CA PRO A 177 12.32 7.81 -9.39
C PRO A 177 13.14 8.71 -8.46
N ASP A 178 13.74 9.78 -9.00
CA ASP A 178 14.51 10.72 -8.19
C ASP A 178 13.62 11.51 -7.23
N SER A 179 12.44 11.93 -7.69
CA SER A 179 11.44 12.61 -6.86
C SER A 179 10.96 11.69 -5.73
N LEU A 180 10.79 10.40 -6.01
CA LEU A 180 10.43 9.38 -5.03
C LEU A 180 11.52 9.16 -3.99
N ARG A 181 12.80 9.07 -4.42
CA ARG A 181 13.94 8.92 -3.51
C ARG A 181 14.07 10.13 -2.59
N ARG A 182 13.86 11.35 -3.11
CA ARG A 182 13.85 12.56 -2.29
C ARG A 182 12.71 12.55 -1.28
N LEU A 183 11.52 12.11 -1.69
CA LEU A 183 10.38 12.00 -0.76
C LEU A 183 10.66 10.99 0.35
N ASP A 184 11.20 9.82 0.01
CA ASP A 184 11.57 8.78 0.98
C ASP A 184 12.63 9.29 1.96
N SER A 185 13.69 9.95 1.47
CA SER A 185 14.71 10.58 2.30
C SER A 185 14.12 11.60 3.28
N ASP A 186 13.18 12.43 2.83
CA ASP A 186 12.58 13.45 3.68
C ASP A 186 11.67 12.83 4.74
N ILE A 187 10.90 11.79 4.39
CA ILE A 187 10.13 11.00 5.36
C ILE A 187 11.05 10.38 6.41
N GLN A 188 12.17 9.77 5.99
CA GLN A 188 13.13 9.16 6.92
C GLN A 188 13.78 10.20 7.83
N SER A 189 14.17 11.36 7.29
CA SER A 189 14.75 12.45 8.08
C SER A 189 13.80 12.96 9.16
N LYS A 190 12.49 12.97 8.87
CA LYS A 190 11.42 13.42 9.77
C LYS A 190 10.79 12.31 10.60
N ALA A 191 11.17 11.05 10.37
CA ALA A 191 10.60 9.90 11.07
C ALA A 191 10.80 9.97 12.59
N GLN A 192 11.94 10.49 13.05
CA GLN A 192 12.19 10.64 14.49
C GLN A 192 11.29 11.71 15.13
N GLU A 193 11.06 12.83 14.44
CA GLU A 193 10.15 13.88 14.89
C GLU A 193 8.71 13.34 15.01
N PHE A 194 8.25 12.56 14.01
CA PHE A 194 6.95 11.90 14.07
C PHE A 194 6.86 10.82 15.17
N LYS A 195 7.94 10.09 15.45
CA LYS A 195 7.98 9.14 16.58
C LYS A 195 7.84 9.86 17.92
N ASN A 196 8.53 10.98 18.10
CA ASN A 196 8.42 11.80 19.30
C ASN A 196 6.99 12.34 19.45
N LEU A 197 6.38 12.81 18.35
CA LEU A 197 4.99 13.23 18.32
C LEU A 197 4.03 12.07 18.68
N ASN A 198 4.29 10.86 18.17
CA ASN A 198 3.53 9.67 18.56
C ASN A 198 3.62 9.39 20.06
N GLN A 199 4.80 9.56 20.66
CA GLN A 199 4.99 9.32 22.08
C GLN A 199 4.12 10.27 22.92
N VAL A 200 4.06 11.54 22.55
CA VAL A 200 3.16 12.54 23.15
C VAL A 200 1.71 12.10 23.00
N HIS A 201 1.34 11.57 21.83
CA HIS A 201 0.01 11.04 21.61
C HIS A 201 -0.33 9.83 22.51
N GLN A 202 0.66 9.02 22.86
CA GLN A 202 0.42 7.87 23.75
C GLN A 202 0.41 8.24 25.24
N MET A 203 0.80 9.47 25.63
CA MET A 203 0.92 9.85 27.04
C MET A 203 -0.40 9.81 27.82
N PRO A 204 -1.50 10.45 27.37
CA PRO A 204 -2.79 10.37 28.07
C PRO A 204 -3.33 8.94 28.17
N ILE A 205 -3.08 8.14 27.13
CA ILE A 205 -3.45 6.71 27.10
C ILE A 205 -2.65 5.94 28.16
N ALA A 206 -1.36 6.21 28.29
CA ALA A 206 -0.51 5.59 29.30
C ALA A 206 -0.96 6.01 30.71
N TYR A 207 -1.25 7.29 30.93
CA TYR A 207 -1.72 7.83 32.20
C TYR A 207 -3.03 7.16 32.66
N ALA A 208 -4.00 7.07 31.75
CA ALA A 208 -5.27 6.38 31.99
C ALA A 208 -5.09 4.90 32.40
N LYS A 209 -4.19 4.18 31.72
CA LYS A 209 -3.85 2.79 32.08
C LYS A 209 -3.17 2.70 33.44
N THR A 210 -2.35 3.68 33.80
CA THR A 210 -1.71 3.75 35.11
C THR A 210 -2.73 3.96 36.23
N ILE A 211 -3.73 4.84 36.05
CA ILE A 211 -4.82 5.01 37.03
C ILE A 211 -5.57 3.70 37.22
N ALA A 212 -5.98 3.04 36.14
CA ALA A 212 -6.68 1.75 36.19
C ALA A 212 -5.85 0.68 36.93
N GLU A 213 -4.54 0.62 36.70
CA GLU A 213 -3.63 -0.31 37.37
C GLU A 213 -3.49 -0.01 38.87
N ILE A 214 -3.46 1.28 39.27
CA ILE A 214 -3.43 1.67 40.68
C ILE A 214 -4.70 1.17 41.39
N VAL A 215 -5.87 1.41 40.80
CA VAL A 215 -7.17 0.94 41.33
C VAL A 215 -7.16 -0.58 41.44
N ARG A 216 -6.74 -1.30 40.39
CA ARG A 216 -6.65 -2.77 40.39
C ARG A 216 -5.78 -3.31 41.53
N ARG A 217 -4.61 -2.72 41.78
CA ARG A 217 -3.72 -3.16 42.87
C ARG A 217 -4.33 -2.96 44.25
N LYS A 218 -5.08 -1.88 44.45
CA LYS A 218 -5.79 -1.60 45.70
C LYS A 218 -6.93 -2.58 45.91
N GLU A 219 -7.77 -2.79 44.90
CA GLU A 219 -8.85 -3.77 44.97
C GLU A 219 -8.31 -5.18 45.22
N TYR A 220 -7.16 -5.54 44.65
CA TYR A 220 -6.52 -6.83 44.89
C TYR A 220 -6.03 -6.95 46.33
N SER A 221 -5.42 -5.90 46.88
CA SER A 221 -5.00 -5.85 48.29
C SER A 221 -6.20 -6.03 49.24
N ASN A 222 -7.26 -5.25 49.02
CA ASN A 222 -8.51 -5.32 49.79
C ASN A 222 -9.15 -6.71 49.70
N LEU A 223 -9.17 -7.30 48.50
CA LEU A 223 -9.68 -8.65 48.27
C LEU A 223 -8.92 -9.68 49.10
N ILE A 224 -7.59 -9.68 49.02
CA ILE A 224 -6.76 -10.64 49.78
C ILE A 224 -6.93 -10.45 51.27
N LEU A 225 -6.98 -9.20 51.77
CA LEU A 225 -7.20 -8.93 53.18
C LEU A 225 -8.56 -9.45 53.65
N THR A 226 -9.63 -9.17 52.89
CA THR A 226 -10.99 -9.61 53.20
C THR A 226 -11.09 -11.14 53.21
N LYS A 227 -10.56 -11.81 52.18
CA LYS A 227 -10.58 -13.28 52.09
C LYS A 227 -9.71 -13.93 53.18
N ALA A 228 -8.58 -13.35 53.54
CA ALA A 228 -7.74 -13.82 54.66
C ALA A 228 -8.47 -13.69 56.01
N GLN A 229 -9.16 -12.58 56.25
CA GLN A 229 -10.00 -12.39 57.44
C GLN A 229 -11.13 -13.43 57.50
N GLN A 230 -11.86 -13.63 56.40
CA GLN A 230 -12.90 -14.66 56.32
C GLN A 230 -12.36 -16.07 56.62
N MET A 231 -11.17 -16.41 56.11
CA MET A 231 -10.54 -17.70 56.40
C MET A 231 -10.13 -17.81 57.88
N ALA A 232 -9.61 -16.74 58.47
CA ALA A 232 -9.25 -16.70 59.89
C ALA A 232 -10.49 -16.90 60.79
N GLU A 233 -11.62 -16.29 60.42
CA GLU A 233 -12.91 -16.48 61.11
C GLU A 233 -13.39 -17.94 61.03
N ILE A 234 -13.30 -18.57 59.86
CA ILE A 234 -13.67 -19.99 59.69
C ILE A 234 -12.79 -20.90 60.56
N MET A 235 -11.46 -20.69 60.55
CA MET A 235 -10.52 -21.45 61.37
C MET A 235 -10.75 -21.22 62.87
N GLY A 236 -11.05 -19.98 63.26
CA GLY A 236 -11.43 -19.63 64.64
C GLY A 236 -12.71 -20.34 65.08
N HIS A 237 -13.73 -20.42 64.20
CA HIS A 237 -14.95 -21.15 64.48
C HIS A 237 -14.71 -22.65 64.65
N PHE A 238 -13.91 -23.28 63.77
CA PHE A 238 -13.55 -24.69 63.87
C PHE A 238 -12.80 -25.00 65.17
N ARG A 239 -11.85 -24.14 65.55
CA ARG A 239 -11.13 -24.24 66.83
C ARG A 239 -12.07 -24.15 68.03
N ASN A 240 -13.07 -23.26 67.99
CA ASN A 240 -14.05 -23.13 69.07
C ASN A 240 -14.93 -24.38 69.22
N ILE A 241 -15.28 -25.05 68.12
CA ILE A 241 -15.99 -26.33 68.17
C ILE A 241 -15.11 -27.40 68.83
N GLU A 242 -13.85 -27.51 68.44
CA GLU A 242 -12.91 -28.47 69.03
C GLU A 242 -12.65 -28.20 70.52
N GLN A 243 -12.48 -26.92 70.90
CA GLN A 243 -12.34 -26.52 72.29
C GLN A 243 -13.54 -27.02 73.14
N LYS A 244 -14.77 -26.83 72.65
CA LYS A 244 -15.98 -27.33 73.33
C LYS A 244 -15.97 -28.87 73.49
N ARG A 245 -15.47 -29.61 72.49
CA ARG A 245 -15.33 -31.08 72.59
C ARG A 245 -14.33 -31.47 73.66
N ARG A 246 -13.18 -30.79 73.74
CA ARG A 246 -12.18 -31.01 74.79
C ARG A 246 -12.71 -30.65 76.18
N ASP A 247 -13.47 -29.56 76.30
CA ASP A 247 -14.09 -29.15 77.56
C ASP A 247 -15.15 -30.14 78.05
N SER A 248 -15.98 -30.68 77.15
CA SER A 248 -16.93 -31.77 77.48
C SER A 248 -16.18 -33.03 77.88
N TYR A 249 -15.16 -33.47 77.14
CA TYR A 249 -14.33 -34.60 77.54
C TYR A 249 -13.71 -34.43 78.94
N ARG A 250 -13.18 -33.23 79.23
CA ARG A 250 -12.61 -32.89 80.54
C ARG A 250 -13.65 -32.97 81.65
N THR A 251 -14.89 -32.60 81.37
CA THR A 251 -15.99 -32.59 82.35
C THR A 251 -16.59 -33.97 82.56
N ASP A 252 -16.77 -34.74 81.50
CA ASP A 252 -17.61 -35.93 81.48
C ASP A 252 -16.79 -37.23 81.61
N VAL A 253 -15.59 -37.27 81.00
CA VAL A 253 -14.80 -38.51 80.87
C VAL A 253 -13.53 -38.47 81.70
N LYS A 254 -12.79 -37.36 81.67
CA LYS A 254 -11.44 -37.28 82.27
C LYS A 254 -11.42 -37.61 83.76
N LYS A 255 -12.50 -37.29 84.50
CA LYS A 255 -12.65 -37.61 85.93
C LYS A 255 -12.50 -39.11 86.25
N TYR A 256 -12.74 -39.98 85.26
CA TYR A 256 -12.67 -41.43 85.41
C TYR A 256 -11.37 -42.04 84.87
N VAL A 257 -10.43 -41.23 84.36
CA VAL A 257 -9.17 -41.70 83.76
C VAL A 257 -8.03 -41.58 84.78
N PRO A 258 -7.43 -42.69 85.26
CA PRO A 258 -6.43 -42.67 86.33
C PRO A 258 -4.99 -42.39 85.84
N ILE A 259 -4.79 -42.20 84.53
CA ILE A 259 -3.48 -41.99 83.91
C ILE A 259 -3.37 -40.54 83.44
N ASN A 260 -2.30 -39.86 83.83
CA ASN A 260 -2.00 -38.53 83.30
C ASN A 260 -1.29 -38.68 81.94
N ILE A 261 -1.98 -38.33 80.87
CA ILE A 261 -1.44 -38.38 79.50
C ILE A 261 -0.98 -36.95 79.13
N PRO A 262 0.32 -36.72 78.87
CA PRO A 262 0.83 -35.42 78.48
C PRO A 262 0.13 -34.85 77.24
N ALA A 263 -0.04 -33.53 77.20
CA ALA A 263 -0.70 -32.76 76.13
C ALA A 263 -2.21 -33.02 75.91
N LEU A 264 -2.84 -33.93 76.67
CA LEU A 264 -4.29 -34.18 76.58
C LEU A 264 -5.12 -33.00 77.13
N ASP A 265 -4.51 -32.18 77.99
CA ASP A 265 -5.10 -30.96 78.56
C ASP A 265 -4.80 -29.68 77.78
N ASP A 266 -3.97 -29.78 76.74
CA ASP A 266 -3.56 -28.60 76.00
C ASP A 266 -4.73 -28.03 75.21
N ASN A 267 -4.72 -26.71 75.05
CA ASN A 267 -5.67 -26.03 74.18
C ASN A 267 -5.44 -26.43 72.71
N PRO A 268 -6.48 -26.43 71.87
CA PRO A 268 -6.33 -26.68 70.45
C PRO A 268 -5.44 -25.59 69.80
N PRO A 269 -4.66 -25.96 68.78
CA PRO A 269 -3.74 -25.06 68.12
C PRO A 269 -4.46 -23.83 67.55
N MET A 270 -3.78 -22.68 67.55
CA MET A 270 -4.26 -21.46 66.92
C MET A 270 -3.68 -21.34 65.51
N CYS A 271 -4.53 -21.02 64.55
CA CYS A 271 -4.11 -20.66 63.19
C CYS A 271 -4.01 -19.14 63.11
N ASP A 272 -2.86 -18.63 62.69
CA ASP A 272 -2.63 -17.21 62.43
C ASP A 272 -2.41 -17.00 60.93
N ILE A 273 -3.17 -16.07 60.35
CA ILE A 273 -3.12 -15.74 58.93
C ILE A 273 -2.66 -14.29 58.82
N SER A 274 -1.42 -14.09 58.38
CA SER A 274 -0.81 -12.77 58.23
C SER A 274 -0.61 -12.43 56.76
N THR A 275 -1.04 -11.24 56.36
CA THR A 275 -0.82 -10.68 55.02
C THR A 275 0.38 -9.72 55.04
N ALA A 276 1.54 -10.19 54.56
CA ALA A 276 2.74 -9.36 54.47
C ALA A 276 2.74 -8.49 53.19
N ASN A 277 3.43 -7.34 53.24
CA ASN A 277 3.69 -6.44 52.10
C ASN A 277 2.51 -5.63 51.54
N ILE A 278 1.42 -5.46 52.30
CA ILE A 278 0.37 -4.51 51.95
C ILE A 278 0.91 -3.08 52.18
N LYS A 279 1.35 -2.42 51.09
CA LYS A 279 1.85 -1.03 51.09
C LYS A 279 0.82 -0.08 50.50
N GLU A 280 -0.43 -0.16 50.96
CA GLU A 280 -1.52 0.72 50.50
C GLU A 280 -1.17 2.20 50.69
N ASP A 281 -0.41 2.52 51.73
CA ASP A 281 -0.04 3.88 52.14
C ASP A 281 0.88 4.63 51.16
N LYS A 282 1.38 3.96 50.10
CA LYS A 282 2.24 4.57 49.08
C LYS A 282 1.56 4.81 47.74
N LEU A 283 0.31 4.36 47.57
CA LEU A 283 -0.44 4.51 46.33
C LEU A 283 -1.45 5.67 46.46
N PRO A 284 -1.65 6.47 45.41
CA PRO A 284 -2.68 7.51 45.41
C PRO A 284 -4.10 6.96 45.67
N SER A 285 -4.99 7.80 46.22
CA SER A 285 -6.34 7.40 46.63
C SER A 285 -7.34 7.34 45.46
N PHE A 286 -7.03 6.61 44.39
CA PHE A 286 -7.99 6.36 43.31
C PHE A 286 -8.94 5.20 43.66
N THR A 287 -10.17 5.30 43.18
CA THR A 287 -11.27 4.34 43.35
C THR A 287 -11.83 3.90 41.99
N ALA A 288 -12.68 2.86 41.99
CA ALA A 288 -13.38 2.44 40.77
C ALA A 288 -14.31 3.54 40.22
N GLU A 289 -14.91 4.35 41.10
CA GLU A 289 -15.77 5.47 40.71
C GLU A 289 -15.00 6.54 39.92
N ASP A 290 -13.78 6.88 40.36
CA ASP A 290 -12.90 7.81 39.64
C ASP A 290 -12.58 7.33 38.21
N LEU A 291 -12.45 6.02 38.03
CA LEU A 291 -12.19 5.41 36.73
C LEU A 291 -13.42 5.51 35.80
N HIS A 292 -14.63 5.36 36.36
CA HIS A 292 -15.88 5.58 35.62
C HIS A 292 -16.08 7.05 35.27
N SER A 293 -15.82 7.97 36.20
CA SER A 293 -15.86 9.42 35.92
C SER A 293 -14.87 9.81 34.82
N PHE A 294 -13.66 9.26 34.86
CA PHE A 294 -12.65 9.46 33.81
C PHE A 294 -13.09 8.93 32.43
N LEU A 295 -13.77 7.78 32.40
CA LEU A 295 -14.35 7.23 31.16
C LEU A 295 -15.44 8.15 30.60
N SER A 296 -16.37 8.62 31.44
CA SER A 296 -17.42 9.55 31.04
C SER A 296 -16.84 10.87 30.51
N PHE A 297 -15.81 11.39 31.16
CA PHE A 297 -15.09 12.59 30.72
C PHE A 297 -14.44 12.42 29.33
N ILE A 298 -13.84 11.25 29.07
CA ILE A 298 -13.31 10.92 27.73
C ILE A 298 -14.41 10.90 26.68
N GLU A 299 -15.59 10.36 27.01
CA GLU A 299 -16.73 10.34 26.07
C GLU A 299 -17.26 11.73 25.75
N GLU A 300 -17.27 12.62 26.74
CA GLU A 300 -17.70 14.02 26.59
C GLU A 300 -16.74 14.83 25.71
N ILE A 301 -15.43 14.60 25.83
CA ILE A 301 -14.42 15.32 25.05
C ILE A 301 -14.29 14.80 23.62
N ARG A 302 -14.66 13.54 23.37
CA ARG A 302 -14.56 12.87 22.05
C ARG A 302 -15.14 13.71 20.89
N PRO A 303 -16.39 14.20 20.91
CA PRO A 303 -16.95 14.99 19.80
C PRO A 303 -16.19 16.30 19.54
N THR A 304 -15.68 16.96 20.59
CA THR A 304 -14.89 18.18 20.47
C THR A 304 -13.54 17.91 19.80
N VAL A 305 -12.89 16.80 20.16
CA VAL A 305 -11.62 16.35 19.56
C VAL A 305 -11.80 15.91 18.12
N MET A 306 -12.90 15.22 17.79
CA MET A 306 -13.18 14.74 16.43
C MET A 306 -13.65 15.85 15.48
N SER A 307 -14.47 16.79 15.95
CA SER A 307 -14.90 17.94 15.14
C SER A 307 -13.73 18.84 14.76
N GLN A 308 -12.77 19.06 15.66
CA GLN A 308 -11.57 19.85 15.37
C GLN A 308 -10.55 19.11 14.49
N ALA A 309 -10.53 17.77 14.52
CA ALA A 309 -9.77 16.95 13.56
C ALA A 309 -10.31 17.08 12.12
N SER A 310 -11.59 17.46 11.97
CA SER A 310 -12.26 17.61 10.68
C SER A 310 -11.91 18.94 9.99
N PHE A 311 -11.57 19.99 10.74
CA PHE A 311 -11.21 21.32 10.20
C PHE A 311 -9.84 21.37 9.51
N HIS A 312 -8.98 20.38 9.74
CA HIS A 312 -7.68 20.25 9.07
C HIS A 312 -7.63 19.13 8.04
N ARG A 313 -8.77 18.49 7.73
CA ARG A 313 -8.87 17.66 6.54
C ARG A 313 -9.00 18.59 5.33
N SER A 314 -7.89 18.84 4.63
CA SER A 314 -7.93 19.49 3.31
C SER A 314 -9.01 18.81 2.46
N PRO A 315 -9.94 19.55 1.81
CA PRO A 315 -11.11 18.98 1.15
C PRO A 315 -10.80 18.28 -0.17
N THR A 316 -9.57 17.80 -0.38
CA THR A 316 -9.05 17.47 -1.71
C THR A 316 -8.62 16.02 -1.83
N PHE A 317 -9.49 15.08 -1.50
CA PHE A 317 -9.45 13.75 -2.12
C PHE A 317 -10.88 13.24 -2.26
N ASN A 318 -11.29 13.02 -3.50
CA ASN A 318 -12.61 12.51 -3.88
C ASN A 318 -13.06 11.40 -2.93
N ALA A 319 -14.20 11.65 -2.29
CA ALA A 319 -14.96 10.74 -1.47
C ALA A 319 -15.49 9.56 -2.31
N SER A 320 -14.61 8.64 -2.69
CA SER A 320 -15.00 7.36 -3.30
C SER A 320 -14.29 6.15 -2.72
N SER A 321 -13.40 6.30 -1.74
CA SER A 321 -13.07 5.21 -0.81
C SER A 321 -14.03 5.23 0.38
N ARG A 322 -15.30 4.93 0.09
CA ARG A 322 -16.21 4.33 1.07
C ARG A 322 -15.52 3.02 1.51
N ILE A 323 -15.42 2.80 2.82
CA ILE A 323 -14.66 1.73 3.49
C ILE A 323 -13.20 2.10 3.77
N GLN A 324 -12.97 3.06 4.65
CA GLN A 324 -12.02 2.81 5.74
C GLN A 324 -12.84 2.74 7.02
N SER A 325 -12.76 1.57 7.65
CA SER A 325 -13.42 1.21 8.90
C SER A 325 -13.08 2.22 10.02
N PRO A 326 -13.98 2.44 10.98
CA PRO A 326 -13.74 3.20 12.20
C PRO A 326 -12.80 2.45 13.18
N GLN A 327 -11.74 1.82 12.68
CA GLN A 327 -10.84 0.96 13.45
C GLN A 327 -9.64 1.69 14.06
N ASN A 328 -9.43 2.97 13.76
CA ASN A 328 -8.25 3.72 14.22
C ASN A 328 -8.60 4.95 15.08
N ASP A 329 -9.73 4.91 15.78
CA ASP A 329 -9.99 5.89 16.84
C ASP A 329 -9.12 5.54 18.05
N SER A 330 -8.00 6.24 18.23
CA SER A 330 -7.11 6.04 19.39
C SER A 330 -7.85 6.21 20.72
N LEU A 331 -8.85 7.09 20.76
CA LEU A 331 -9.80 7.24 21.86
C LEU A 331 -10.72 6.02 22.05
N ALA A 332 -11.18 5.37 20.97
CA ALA A 332 -11.97 4.15 21.08
C ALA A 332 -11.10 2.96 21.54
N SER A 333 -9.85 2.90 21.09
CA SER A 333 -8.87 1.93 21.58
C SER A 333 -8.57 2.13 23.06
N LEU A 334 -8.41 3.38 23.50
CA LEU A 334 -8.28 3.74 24.91
C LEU A 334 -9.50 3.29 25.72
N GLN A 335 -10.71 3.63 25.26
CA GLN A 335 -11.96 3.23 25.91
C GLN A 335 -12.06 1.70 26.03
N THR A 336 -11.77 0.97 24.95
CA THR A 336 -11.80 -0.50 24.96
C THR A 336 -10.78 -1.07 25.94
N ALA A 337 -9.58 -0.51 25.99
CA ALA A 337 -8.54 -0.93 26.92
C ALA A 337 -8.93 -0.66 28.39
N LEU A 338 -9.52 0.50 28.67
CA LEU A 338 -9.99 0.85 30.02
C LEU A 338 -11.18 -0.01 30.44
N LEU A 339 -12.17 -0.22 29.58
CA LEU A 339 -13.30 -1.12 29.86
C LEU A 339 -12.84 -2.55 30.16
N LYS A 340 -11.81 -3.03 29.44
CA LYS A 340 -11.20 -4.33 29.73
C LYS A 340 -10.52 -4.35 31.11
N LEU A 341 -9.84 -3.27 31.50
CA LEU A 341 -9.22 -3.17 32.82
C LEU A 341 -10.27 -3.09 33.94
N VAL A 342 -11.36 -2.33 33.75
CA VAL A 342 -12.52 -2.28 34.67
C VAL A 342 -13.11 -3.68 34.85
N SER A 343 -13.41 -4.38 33.75
CA SER A 343 -13.97 -5.72 33.79
C SER A 343 -13.04 -6.73 34.48
N GLN A 344 -11.71 -6.56 34.35
CA GLN A 344 -10.75 -7.37 35.10
C GLN A 344 -10.82 -7.09 36.60
N ILE A 345 -11.00 -5.84 37.03
CA ILE A 345 -11.13 -5.47 38.45
C ILE A 345 -12.40 -6.09 39.04
N GLU A 346 -13.53 -5.96 38.36
CA GLU A 346 -14.80 -6.55 38.79
C GLU A 346 -14.76 -8.09 38.81
N GLY A 347 -14.07 -8.70 37.84
CA GLY A 347 -13.94 -10.14 37.71
C GLY A 347 -13.00 -10.82 38.72
N MET A 348 -12.20 -10.06 39.47
CA MET A 348 -11.18 -10.62 40.39
C MET A 348 -11.78 -11.50 41.50
N ASN A 349 -12.97 -11.15 42.02
CA ASN A 349 -13.66 -11.98 43.01
C ASN A 349 -14.03 -13.34 42.45
N HIS A 350 -14.64 -13.37 41.26
CA HIS A 350 -15.02 -14.60 40.58
C HIS A 350 -13.81 -15.45 40.18
N GLU A 351 -12.70 -14.82 39.80
CA GLU A 351 -11.44 -15.51 39.53
C GLU A 351 -10.91 -16.21 40.80
N PHE A 352 -10.93 -15.53 41.95
CA PHE A 352 -10.54 -16.12 43.23
C PHE A 352 -11.44 -17.32 43.58
N ASP A 353 -12.76 -17.16 43.55
CA ASP A 353 -13.69 -18.23 43.93
C ASP A 353 -13.53 -19.45 43.00
N ARG A 354 -13.35 -19.24 41.69
CA ARG A 354 -13.06 -20.31 40.72
C ARG A 354 -11.75 -21.05 41.03
N ILE A 355 -10.70 -20.32 41.45
CA ILE A 355 -9.42 -20.92 41.84
C ILE A 355 -9.59 -21.75 43.10
N VAL A 356 -10.32 -21.25 44.10
CA VAL A 356 -10.64 -21.97 45.34
C VAL A 356 -11.40 -23.25 45.00
N GLU A 357 -12.52 -23.16 44.27
CA GLU A 357 -13.30 -24.32 43.86
C GLU A 357 -12.46 -25.36 43.12
N LYS A 358 -11.64 -24.94 42.16
CA LYS A 358 -10.79 -25.87 41.41
C LYS A 358 -9.80 -26.62 42.31
N ASN A 359 -9.17 -25.93 43.26
CA ASN A 359 -8.16 -26.56 44.13
C ASN A 359 -8.80 -27.44 45.21
N PHE A 360 -9.87 -26.98 45.87
CA PHE A 360 -10.54 -27.75 46.93
C PHE A 360 -11.40 -28.90 46.39
N LEU A 361 -11.92 -28.81 45.16
CA LEU A 361 -12.65 -29.91 44.52
C LEU A 361 -11.72 -30.94 43.86
N SER A 362 -10.51 -30.55 43.42
CA SER A 362 -9.53 -31.50 42.86
C SER A 362 -9.01 -32.49 43.91
N GLU A 363 -8.94 -32.10 45.19
CA GLU A 363 -8.61 -33.03 46.28
C GLU A 363 -9.65 -34.15 46.47
N LYS A 364 -10.91 -33.92 46.06
CA LYS A 364 -11.95 -34.96 46.10
C LYS A 364 -11.76 -36.04 45.03
N SER A 365 -11.01 -35.77 43.96
CA SER A 365 -10.72 -36.73 42.88
C SER A 365 -9.42 -37.52 43.09
N ASP A 366 -8.45 -36.99 43.83
CA ASP A 366 -7.12 -37.63 43.97
C ASP A 366 -6.99 -38.55 45.20
N ASN A 367 -7.96 -38.55 46.12
CA ASN A 367 -7.91 -39.36 47.34
C ASN A 367 -8.22 -40.87 47.15
N VAL A 368 -8.17 -41.37 45.91
CA VAL A 368 -8.27 -42.82 45.59
C VAL A 368 -6.92 -43.42 45.15
N ARG A 369 -5.86 -42.63 44.94
CA ARG A 369 -4.55 -43.20 44.55
C ARG A 369 -3.38 -42.62 45.33
N ASN A 370 -2.93 -43.47 46.24
CA ASN A 370 -1.56 -43.67 46.72
C ASN A 370 -1.11 -42.86 47.94
N GLY A 371 -0.80 -43.62 48.98
CA GLY A 371 0.03 -43.18 50.09
C GLY A 371 1.51 -43.09 49.73
N SER A 372 2.21 -42.37 50.60
CA SER A 372 3.67 -42.30 50.80
C SER A 372 4.51 -41.80 49.63
N THR A 373 5.12 -40.62 49.77
CA THR A 373 6.47 -40.51 50.36
C THR A 373 6.91 -39.04 50.49
N ILE A 374 7.80 -38.85 51.45
CA ILE A 374 8.31 -37.63 52.05
C ILE A 374 9.48 -37.03 51.24
N SER A 375 9.61 -35.70 51.34
CA SER A 375 10.83 -34.86 51.21
C SER A 375 11.28 -34.26 49.86
N ARG A 376 11.34 -32.92 49.90
CA ARG A 376 12.16 -31.94 49.13
C ARG A 376 13.69 -32.18 49.35
N PRO A 377 14.66 -31.59 48.58
CA PRO A 377 14.65 -30.21 48.06
C PRO A 377 15.32 -29.92 46.68
N ILE A 378 15.30 -28.64 46.36
CA ILE A 378 15.75 -27.88 45.17
C ILE A 378 17.28 -27.86 45.03
N SER A 379 17.83 -28.08 43.82
CA SER A 379 18.59 -27.05 43.05
C SER A 379 19.32 -27.59 41.80
N SER A 380 19.19 -26.80 40.73
CA SER A 380 20.21 -26.38 39.74
C SER A 380 20.74 -27.34 38.66
N ILE A 381 20.65 -26.80 37.43
CA ILE A 381 21.63 -26.86 36.31
C ILE A 381 21.75 -28.20 35.58
N GLU A 382 21.29 -28.27 34.31
CA GLU A 382 22.13 -28.06 33.11
C GLU A 382 21.41 -28.48 31.81
N GLY A 383 21.66 -27.73 30.72
CA GLY A 383 21.76 -28.27 29.36
C GLY A 383 20.49 -28.46 28.52
N ARG A 384 20.36 -27.66 27.46
CA ARG A 384 20.29 -28.17 26.06
C ARG A 384 20.30 -27.01 25.05
N THR A 385 21.51 -26.69 24.59
CA THR A 385 21.81 -26.16 23.26
C THR A 385 21.57 -27.24 22.21
N LEU A 386 20.88 -26.91 21.11
CA LEU A 386 20.86 -27.72 19.90
C LEU A 386 21.78 -27.06 18.85
N THR A 387 22.93 -27.69 18.64
CA THR A 387 23.84 -27.49 17.51
C THR A 387 23.34 -28.24 16.27
N PRO A 388 23.47 -27.68 15.06
CA PRO A 388 23.29 -28.42 13.81
C PRO A 388 24.55 -29.18 13.39
N GLN A 389 24.36 -30.41 12.88
CA GLN A 389 25.39 -31.22 12.24
C GLN A 389 25.69 -30.74 10.82
N LEU A 390 26.98 -30.54 10.55
CA LEU A 390 27.61 -30.57 9.23
C LEU A 390 28.00 -32.02 8.88
N VAL A 391 28.26 -32.32 7.59
CA VAL A 391 29.53 -32.77 6.96
C VAL A 391 29.16 -33.61 5.69
N PRO A 392 29.96 -33.76 4.61
CA PRO A 392 30.80 -32.81 3.85
C PRO A 392 30.92 -33.11 2.31
N MET A 393 31.74 -32.30 1.60
CA MET A 393 32.64 -32.63 0.45
C MET A 393 32.02 -33.12 -0.90
N SER A 394 32.52 -32.81 -2.10
CA SER A 394 33.81 -32.27 -2.58
C SER A 394 33.76 -31.82 -4.06
N SER A 395 34.74 -30.98 -4.40
CA SER A 395 35.42 -30.64 -5.68
C SER A 395 35.05 -31.33 -7.02
N GLN A 396 35.06 -30.58 -8.15
CA GLN A 396 36.18 -30.47 -9.11
C GLN A 396 35.88 -29.65 -10.40
N LEU A 397 36.84 -28.79 -10.75
CA LEU A 397 37.41 -28.40 -12.07
C LEU A 397 36.61 -28.52 -13.41
N GLY A 398 36.62 -27.42 -14.18
CA GLY A 398 37.33 -27.40 -15.48
C GLY A 398 36.58 -27.12 -16.80
N ARG A 399 36.99 -26.03 -17.49
CA ARG A 399 37.00 -25.78 -18.97
C ARG A 399 35.61 -25.63 -19.64
N ARG A 400 35.34 -24.73 -20.60
CA ARG A 400 36.10 -24.33 -21.81
C ARG A 400 35.43 -23.14 -22.53
N SER A 401 36.24 -22.31 -23.18
CA SER A 401 35.94 -21.26 -24.17
C SER A 401 35.11 -21.74 -25.39
N LYS A 402 34.36 -20.84 -26.05
CA LYS A 402 34.39 -20.68 -27.53
C LYS A 402 33.91 -19.30 -28.01
N ARG A 403 34.69 -18.79 -28.96
CA ARG A 403 34.58 -17.57 -29.77
C ARG A 403 34.14 -17.97 -31.19
N ALA A 404 33.30 -17.18 -31.84
CA ALA A 404 33.17 -17.00 -33.30
C ALA A 404 32.13 -15.87 -33.51
N SER A 405 32.44 -14.66 -34.00
CA SER A 405 32.97 -14.22 -35.31
C SER A 405 32.14 -14.68 -36.51
N ARG A 406 31.43 -13.74 -37.15
CA ARG A 406 31.54 -13.47 -38.59
C ARG A 406 30.94 -12.12 -38.98
N GLN A 407 31.71 -11.39 -39.76
CA GLN A 407 31.49 -10.09 -40.36
C GLN A 407 31.02 -10.30 -41.81
N SER A 408 30.09 -9.49 -42.30
CA SER A 408 30.00 -9.13 -43.73
C SER A 408 29.09 -7.90 -43.93
N PHE A 409 29.67 -6.81 -44.46
CA PHE A 409 28.98 -5.78 -45.26
C PHE A 409 28.65 -6.41 -46.64
N SER A 410 27.61 -6.04 -47.41
CA SER A 410 27.25 -4.70 -47.92
C SER A 410 25.80 -4.63 -48.48
N GLU A 411 25.33 -3.39 -48.70
CA GLU A 411 24.30 -2.90 -49.66
C GLU A 411 22.80 -3.28 -49.45
N ASP A 412 22.02 -2.41 -48.80
CA ASP A 412 21.08 -1.51 -49.49
C ASP A 412 20.44 -0.51 -48.48
N SER A 413 20.40 0.78 -48.82
CA SER A 413 19.99 1.85 -47.89
C SER A 413 18.47 2.05 -47.87
N ALA A 414 17.82 1.54 -46.83
CA ALA A 414 16.60 2.12 -46.28
C ALA A 414 16.84 2.42 -44.79
N PRO A 415 16.48 3.60 -44.25
CA PRO A 415 16.60 3.84 -42.82
C PRO A 415 15.55 2.97 -42.10
N GLN A 416 15.95 1.77 -41.69
CA GLN A 416 15.23 1.00 -40.69
C GLN A 416 15.37 1.76 -39.38
N ILE A 417 14.28 2.43 -38.97
CA ILE A 417 14.12 2.85 -37.58
C ILE A 417 13.96 1.55 -36.79
N ASP A 418 15.08 1.03 -36.30
CA ASP A 418 15.10 -0.10 -35.38
C ASP A 418 14.49 0.38 -34.05
N VAL A 419 13.17 0.28 -33.94
CA VAL A 419 12.47 0.52 -32.68
C VAL A 419 12.88 -0.61 -31.76
N ASN A 420 13.88 -0.35 -30.91
CA ASN A 420 14.35 -1.27 -29.89
C ASN A 420 13.20 -1.58 -28.91
N MET A 421 12.39 -2.57 -29.26
CA MET A 421 11.21 -3.01 -28.51
C MET A 421 11.60 -3.48 -27.10
N ASP A 422 12.81 -4.01 -26.93
CA ASP A 422 13.32 -4.43 -25.63
C ASP A 422 13.49 -3.24 -24.68
N LEU A 423 13.96 -2.08 -25.17
CA LEU A 423 14.04 -0.85 -24.38
C LEU A 423 12.65 -0.32 -24.00
N TYR A 424 11.65 -0.46 -24.88
CA TYR A 424 10.26 -0.11 -24.58
C TYR A 424 9.66 -1.03 -23.51
N PHE A 425 9.89 -2.35 -23.60
CA PHE A 425 9.47 -3.32 -22.59
C PHE A 425 10.15 -3.09 -21.23
N GLU A 426 11.44 -2.72 -21.23
CA GLU A 426 12.18 -2.36 -20.03
C GLU A 426 11.59 -1.10 -19.38
N LYS A 427 11.30 -0.05 -20.17
CA LYS A 427 10.69 1.20 -19.68
C LYS A 427 9.26 1.01 -19.16
N THR A 428 8.42 0.21 -19.83
CA THR A 428 7.05 -0.07 -19.35
C THR A 428 7.08 -0.88 -18.05
N LYS A 429 7.96 -1.87 -17.94
CA LYS A 429 8.17 -2.63 -16.69
C LYS A 429 8.67 -1.74 -15.54
N GLN A 430 9.52 -0.76 -15.83
CA GLN A 430 9.95 0.25 -14.85
C GLN A 430 8.80 1.17 -14.42
N LEU A 431 7.90 1.54 -15.34
CA LEU A 431 6.71 2.32 -15.05
C LEU A 431 5.76 1.57 -14.13
N ASP A 432 5.46 0.30 -14.42
CA ASP A 432 4.60 -0.55 -13.60
C ASP A 432 5.17 -0.72 -12.19
N LYS A 433 6.49 -0.94 -12.08
CA LYS A 433 7.20 -1.04 -10.80
C LYS A 433 7.20 0.29 -10.03
N ALA A 434 7.25 1.43 -10.73
CA ALA A 434 7.13 2.74 -10.12
C ALA A 434 5.70 2.98 -9.61
N GLU A 435 4.68 2.60 -10.38
CA GLU A 435 3.27 2.72 -9.98
C GLU A 435 2.96 1.88 -8.73
N GLU A 436 3.51 0.67 -8.64
CA GLU A 436 3.33 -0.20 -7.49
C GLU A 436 4.04 0.35 -6.24
N LYS A 437 5.25 0.90 -6.40
CA LYS A 437 5.95 1.63 -5.33
C LYS A 437 5.17 2.88 -4.87
N ILE A 438 4.56 3.62 -5.80
CA ILE A 438 3.72 4.78 -5.49
C ILE A 438 2.48 4.34 -4.71
N LYS A 439 1.82 3.23 -5.09
CA LYS A 439 0.68 2.67 -4.34
C LYS A 439 1.07 2.26 -2.91
N VAL A 440 2.25 1.65 -2.74
CA VAL A 440 2.78 1.28 -1.41
C VAL A 440 3.09 2.53 -0.58
N LEU A 441 3.71 3.55 -1.17
CA LEU A 441 3.98 4.81 -0.49
C LEU A 441 2.69 5.56 -0.14
N PHE A 442 1.67 5.51 -0.99
CA PHE A 442 0.33 6.03 -0.69
C PHE A 442 -0.32 5.32 0.50
N LYS A 443 -0.18 3.99 0.57
CA LYS A 443 -0.68 3.19 1.70
C LYS A 443 0.04 3.57 3.00
N ASN A 444 1.36 3.76 2.94
CA ASN A 444 2.14 4.24 4.07
C ASN A 444 1.81 5.70 4.44
N PHE A 445 1.52 6.56 3.47
CA PHE A 445 1.14 7.96 3.70
C PHE A 445 -0.25 8.08 4.35
N ASN A 446 -1.21 7.23 3.97
CA ASN A 446 -2.50 7.14 4.66
C ASN A 446 -2.34 6.66 6.12
N SER A 447 -1.33 5.84 6.42
CA SER A 447 -0.96 5.50 7.80
C SER A 447 -0.40 6.70 8.56
N ILE A 448 0.30 7.62 7.87
CA ILE A 448 0.77 8.90 8.42
C ILE A 448 -0.39 9.90 8.58
N HIS A 449 -1.43 9.86 7.75
CA HIS A 449 -2.61 10.73 7.88
C HIS A 449 -3.38 10.52 9.22
N ASN A 450 -3.18 9.37 9.89
CA ASN A 450 -3.64 9.13 11.27
C ASN A 450 -2.88 9.97 12.33
N PHE A 451 -1.72 10.55 12.00
CA PHE A 451 -0.97 11.43 12.91
C PHE A 451 -1.56 12.83 13.06
N ASN A 452 -2.53 13.22 12.22
CA ASN A 452 -3.25 14.49 12.38
C ASN A 452 -4.03 14.59 13.71
N PHE A 453 -4.14 13.48 14.45
CA PHE A 453 -4.76 13.44 15.77
C PHE A 453 -3.84 13.95 16.90
N VAL A 454 -2.51 14.01 16.70
CA VAL A 454 -1.60 14.44 17.77
C VAL A 454 -1.74 15.92 18.11
N PHE A 455 -2.15 16.74 17.14
CA PHE A 455 -2.43 18.17 17.35
C PHE A 455 -3.54 18.44 18.36
N ASN A 456 -4.51 17.54 18.45
CA ASN A 456 -5.65 17.71 19.37
C ASN A 456 -5.39 17.09 20.75
N LEU A 457 -4.35 16.25 20.89
CA LEU A 457 -4.03 15.62 22.17
C LEU A 457 -3.25 16.54 23.11
N LEU A 458 -2.46 17.49 22.59
CA LEU A 458 -1.92 18.59 23.39
C LEU A 458 -3.03 19.38 24.09
N ARG A 459 -4.19 19.49 23.44
CA ARG A 459 -5.37 20.16 24.02
C ARG A 459 -6.17 19.24 24.93
N ILE A 460 -6.08 17.91 24.79
CA ILE A 460 -6.54 16.95 25.80
C ILE A 460 -5.67 17.05 27.06
N ILE A 461 -4.35 17.23 26.94
CA ILE A 461 -3.47 17.51 28.09
C ILE A 461 -3.87 18.84 28.76
N HIS A 462 -4.26 19.84 27.96
CA HIS A 462 -4.73 21.14 28.46
C HIS A 462 -6.19 21.12 28.99
N LEU A 463 -7.04 20.17 28.54
CA LEU A 463 -8.42 19.94 29.00
C LEU A 463 -8.50 18.96 30.17
N LEU A 464 -7.51 18.07 30.34
CA LEU A 464 -7.29 17.21 31.51
C LEU A 464 -6.80 18.03 32.73
N GLY A 465 -7.26 19.28 32.87
CA GLY A 465 -7.14 20.08 34.09
C GLY A 465 -8.02 19.50 35.19
N VAL A 466 -7.62 18.34 35.70
CA VAL A 466 -8.03 17.74 36.97
C VAL A 466 -6.77 17.50 37.79
#